data_AF-A0A804N4U9-F1
#
_entry.id   AF-A0A804N4U9-F1
#
_cell.length_a   1.000
_cell.length_b   1.000
_cell.length_c   1.000
_cell.angle_alpha   90.00
_cell.angle_beta   90.00
_cell.angle_gamma   90.00
#
_symmetry.space_group_name_H-M   'P 1'
#
loop_
_entity.id
_entity.type
_entity.pdbx_description
1 polymer ?
#
loop_
_entity_poly.entity_id
_entity_poly.type
_entity_poly.pdbx_seq_one_letter_code
_entity_poly.pdbx_strand_id
1 'polypeptide(L)'
;SGWHSQQVVNGLLQREDWETAITVPLGIIPAGTGNGMARSLLHAAGEPFSISNVVFAIIRGHKRALDVTSVVQGKARFFSVLMLTWGLVADVDIESEKYRWMGSARLDFYVYSLH
;
A
#
# COMPACT_ATOMS: atom_id res chain seq x y z
N SER A 1 -7.50 -0.64 0.03
CA SER A 1 -6.92 -0.27 -1.28
C SER A 1 -5.47 -0.72 -1.44
N GLY A 2 -4.61 -0.60 -0.41
CA GLY A 2 -3.17 -0.90 -0.50
C GLY A 2 -2.81 -2.30 -1.02
N TRP A 3 -3.60 -3.33 -0.70
CA TRP A 3 -3.41 -4.69 -1.20
C TRP A 3 -3.49 -4.80 -2.72
N HIS A 4 -4.46 -4.12 -3.35
CA HIS A 4 -4.61 -4.17 -4.81
C HIS A 4 -3.44 -3.52 -5.53
N SER A 5 -2.96 -2.38 -5.02
CA SER A 5 -1.76 -1.76 -5.59
C SER A 5 -0.52 -2.62 -5.46
N GLN A 6 -0.37 -3.34 -4.34
CA GLN A 6 0.73 -4.29 -4.16
C GLN A 6 0.65 -5.44 -5.17
N GLN A 7 -0.56 -5.96 -5.43
CA GLN A 7 -0.78 -6.99 -6.45
C GLN A 7 -0.47 -6.49 -7.86
N VAL A 8 -0.89 -5.26 -8.20
CA VAL A 8 -0.59 -4.64 -9.50
C VAL A 8 0.91 -4.51 -9.70
N VAL A 9 1.64 -3.98 -8.71
CA VAL A 9 3.10 -3.81 -8.82
C VAL A 9 3.81 -5.16 -8.90
N ASN A 10 3.43 -6.13 -8.08
CA ASN A 10 3.97 -7.49 -8.18
C ASN A 10 3.72 -8.10 -9.55
N GLY A 11 2.51 -7.93 -10.10
CA GLY A 11 2.16 -8.43 -11.43
C GLY A 11 2.99 -7.77 -12.54
N LEU A 12 3.24 -6.46 -12.47
CA LEU A 12 4.11 -5.76 -13.42
C LEU A 12 5.56 -6.27 -13.36
N LEU A 13 6.08 -6.49 -12.15
CA LEU A 13 7.45 -6.94 -11.92
C LEU A 13 7.70 -8.43 -12.23
N GLN A 14 6.64 -9.22 -12.45
CA GLN A 14 6.73 -10.63 -12.82
C GLN A 14 6.68 -10.86 -14.35
N ARG A 15 6.46 -9.82 -15.14
CA ARG A 15 6.42 -9.94 -16.61
C ARG A 15 7.83 -10.02 -17.21
N GLU A 16 7.95 -10.61 -18.39
CA GLU A 16 9.23 -10.62 -19.13
C GLU A 16 9.66 -9.20 -19.53
N ASP A 17 8.70 -8.33 -19.87
CA ASP A 17 8.91 -6.92 -20.22
C ASP A 17 8.82 -5.97 -19.02
N TRP A 18 9.09 -6.46 -17.79
CA TRP A 18 8.91 -5.70 -16.55
C TRP A 18 9.61 -4.34 -16.55
N GLU A 19 10.79 -4.23 -17.18
CA GLU A 19 11.56 -2.98 -17.27
C GLU A 19 10.79 -1.88 -17.99
N THR A 20 10.02 -2.22 -19.02
CA THR A 20 9.15 -1.25 -19.71
C THR A 20 7.85 -1.09 -18.93
N ALA A 21 7.26 -2.21 -18.49
CA ALA A 21 5.95 -2.22 -17.82
C ALA A 21 5.93 -1.40 -16.52
N ILE A 22 7.00 -1.41 -15.74
CA ILE A 22 7.09 -0.66 -14.48
C ILE A 22 7.21 0.86 -14.67
N THR A 23 7.53 1.33 -15.89
CA THR A 23 7.60 2.78 -16.19
C THR A 23 6.22 3.41 -16.41
N VAL A 24 5.18 2.59 -16.53
CA VAL A 24 3.80 3.07 -16.66
C VAL A 24 3.37 3.73 -15.35
N PRO A 25 2.95 5.02 -15.36
CA PRO A 25 2.54 5.70 -14.14
C PRO A 25 1.28 5.06 -13.53
N LEU A 26 1.33 4.77 -12.22
CA LEU A 26 0.21 4.19 -11.49
C LEU A 26 -0.49 5.24 -10.62
N GLY A 27 -1.79 5.42 -10.83
CA GLY A 27 -2.65 6.24 -9.97
C GLY A 27 -3.42 5.38 -8.98
N ILE A 28 -3.30 5.65 -7.68
CA ILE A 28 -3.99 4.89 -6.63
C ILE A 28 -5.15 5.71 -6.09
N ILE A 29 -6.37 5.23 -6.28
CA ILE A 29 -7.57 5.79 -5.65
C ILE A 29 -7.85 5.01 -4.34
N PRO A 30 -7.82 5.67 -3.17
CA PRO A 30 -8.08 5.00 -1.91
C PRO A 30 -9.56 4.60 -1.81
N ALA A 31 -9.80 3.30 -1.73
CA ALA A 31 -11.07 2.68 -1.37
C ALA A 31 -10.88 1.71 -0.18
N GLY A 32 -11.67 1.92 0.88
CA GLY A 32 -11.65 1.11 2.10
C GLY A 32 -10.55 1.46 3.10
N THR A 33 -10.22 0.50 3.95
CA THR A 33 -9.11 0.58 4.91
C THR A 33 -7.76 0.26 4.24
N GLY A 34 -6.66 0.74 4.82
CA GLY A 34 -5.31 0.54 4.28
C GLY A 34 -4.96 1.47 3.12
N ASN A 35 -5.03 2.78 3.33
CA ASN A 35 -4.70 3.82 2.34
C ASN A 35 -3.29 4.40 2.52
N GLY A 36 -2.38 3.65 3.17
CA GLY A 36 -1.05 4.15 3.57
C GLY A 36 -0.28 4.78 2.43
N MET A 37 -0.23 4.13 1.27
CA MET A 37 0.48 4.67 0.10
C MET A 37 -0.15 5.97 -0.44
N ALA A 38 -1.48 6.05 -0.57
CA ALA A 38 -2.15 7.27 -1.01
C ALA A 38 -1.95 8.43 -0.02
N ARG A 39 -1.95 8.11 1.30
CA ARG A 39 -1.64 9.08 2.36
C ARG A 39 -0.19 9.56 2.28
N SER A 40 0.77 8.66 2.13
CA SER A 40 2.19 9.00 2.00
C SER A 40 2.45 9.87 0.77
N LEU A 41 1.83 9.54 -0.38
CA LEU A 41 1.98 10.32 -1.60
C LEU A 41 1.38 11.72 -1.48
N LEU A 42 0.18 11.88 -0.91
CA LEU A 42 -0.41 13.20 -0.68
C LEU A 42 0.37 14.02 0.35
N HIS A 43 0.78 13.40 1.46
CA HIS A 43 1.61 14.06 2.46
C HIS A 43 2.91 14.58 1.83
N ALA A 44 3.54 13.77 0.99
CA ALA A 44 4.77 14.15 0.31
C ALA A 44 4.56 15.16 -0.84
N ALA A 45 3.30 15.40 -1.26
CA ALA A 45 2.88 16.48 -2.14
C ALA A 45 2.42 17.74 -1.37
N GLY A 46 2.41 17.70 -0.03
CA GLY A 46 1.94 18.80 0.82
C GLY A 46 0.41 18.95 0.87
N GLU A 47 -0.34 17.94 0.43
CA GLU A 47 -1.80 18.00 0.32
C GLU A 47 -2.46 17.22 1.48
N PRO A 48 -3.54 17.74 2.09
CA PRO A 48 -4.27 16.99 3.11
C PRO A 48 -4.94 15.75 2.49
N PHE A 49 -5.07 14.68 3.27
CA PHE A 49 -5.70 13.45 2.79
C PHE A 49 -7.20 13.64 2.59
N SER A 50 -7.62 13.69 1.33
CA SER A 50 -9.01 13.61 0.91
C SER A 50 -9.11 12.87 -0.43
N ILE A 51 -10.25 12.25 -0.71
CA ILE A 51 -10.47 11.57 -2.00
C ILE A 51 -10.34 12.58 -3.14
N SER A 52 -10.90 13.78 -2.96
CA SER A 52 -10.81 14.88 -3.93
C SER A 52 -9.35 15.25 -4.24
N ASN A 53 -8.49 15.36 -3.22
CA ASN A 53 -7.08 15.69 -3.41
C ASN A 53 -6.30 14.55 -4.09
N VAL A 54 -6.63 13.29 -3.79
CA VAL A 54 -6.03 12.16 -4.52
C VAL A 54 -6.40 12.23 -6.00
N VAL A 55 -7.69 12.37 -6.31
CA VAL A 55 -8.18 12.44 -7.69
C VAL A 55 -7.56 13.65 -8.40
N PHE A 56 -7.51 14.80 -7.74
CA PHE A 56 -6.87 16.00 -8.27
C PHE A 56 -5.37 15.81 -8.54
N ALA A 57 -4.63 15.16 -7.63
CA ALA A 57 -3.21 14.85 -7.82
C ALA A 57 -2.99 13.90 -9.01
N ILE A 58 -3.86 12.91 -9.20
CA ILE A 58 -3.83 12.01 -10.36
C ILE A 58 -4.08 12.80 -11.65
N ILE A 59 -5.12 13.65 -11.69
CA ILE A 59 -5.47 14.45 -12.86
C ILE A 59 -4.37 15.45 -13.21
N ARG A 60 -3.72 16.07 -12.21
CA ARG A 60 -2.54 16.95 -12.44
C ARG A 60 -1.36 16.22 -13.08
N GLY A 61 -1.31 14.89 -12.99
CA GLY A 61 -0.30 14.08 -13.67
C GLY A 61 1.11 14.23 -13.11
N HIS A 62 1.28 14.83 -11.92
CA HIS A 62 2.57 14.88 -11.25
C HIS A 62 2.95 13.47 -10.78
N LYS A 63 4.05 12.97 -11.32
CA LYS A 63 4.56 11.63 -11.02
C LYS A 63 5.68 11.73 -10.01
N ARG A 64 5.81 10.72 -9.17
CA ARG A 64 6.93 10.56 -8.25
C ARG A 64 7.49 9.16 -8.37
N ALA A 65 8.80 9.04 -8.45
CA ALA A 65 9.45 7.74 -8.34
C ALA A 65 9.17 7.14 -6.95
N LEU A 66 8.80 5.88 -6.91
CA LEU A 66 8.54 5.13 -5.69
C LEU A 66 9.53 3.97 -5.63
N ASP A 67 10.17 3.81 -4.48
CA ASP A 67 11.09 2.70 -4.27
C ASP A 67 10.31 1.38 -4.15
N VAL A 68 10.88 0.33 -4.73
CA VAL A 68 10.38 -1.04 -4.60
C VAL A 68 11.41 -1.87 -3.86
N THR A 69 11.01 -2.46 -2.74
CA THR A 69 11.83 -3.41 -1.99
C THR A 69 11.64 -4.81 -2.54
N SER A 70 12.73 -5.51 -2.85
CA SER A 70 12.71 -6.93 -3.24
C SER A 70 13.15 -7.79 -2.06
N VAL A 71 12.33 -8.77 -1.71
CA VAL A 71 12.55 -9.70 -0.59
C VAL A 71 12.67 -11.11 -1.16
N VAL A 72 13.74 -11.81 -0.80
CA VAL A 72 13.97 -13.19 -1.24
C VAL A 72 13.83 -14.12 -0.04
N GLN A 73 12.95 -15.12 -0.15
CA GLN A 73 12.73 -16.15 0.85
C GLN A 73 12.92 -17.53 0.19
N GLY A 74 14.10 -18.12 0.40
CA GLY A 74 14.49 -19.35 -0.30
C GLY A 74 14.51 -19.14 -1.81
N LYS A 75 13.63 -19.83 -2.54
CA LYS A 75 13.49 -19.70 -4.01
C LYS A 75 12.44 -18.67 -4.44
N ALA A 76 11.64 -18.14 -3.51
CA ALA A 76 10.60 -17.18 -3.81
C ALA A 76 11.12 -15.74 -3.70
N ARG A 77 10.70 -14.87 -4.63
CA ARG A 77 10.96 -13.42 -4.59
C ARG A 77 9.63 -12.68 -4.49
N PHE A 78 9.57 -11.72 -3.59
CA PHE A 78 8.42 -10.85 -3.34
C PHE A 78 8.86 -9.40 -3.51
N PHE A 79 7.93 -8.53 -3.89
CA PHE A 79 8.17 -7.09 -3.89
C PHE A 79 7.24 -6.40 -2.89
N SER A 80 7.69 -5.28 -2.33
CA SER A 80 6.92 -4.41 -1.45
C SER A 80 7.14 -2.95 -1.82
N VAL A 81 6.07 -2.15 -1.83
CA VAL A 81 6.12 -0.71 -2.21
C VAL A 81 5.84 0.24 -1.05
N LEU A 82 5.54 -0.29 0.15
CA LEU A 82 5.13 0.55 1.28
C LEU A 82 5.77 0.08 2.59
N MET A 83 5.51 -1.17 2.97
CA MET A 83 5.92 -1.69 4.27
C MET A 83 6.03 -3.21 4.23
N LEU A 84 7.01 -3.74 4.94
CA LEU A 84 7.12 -5.15 5.31
C LEU A 84 7.20 -5.18 6.84
N THR A 85 6.30 -5.91 7.49
CA THR A 85 6.22 -6.00 8.96
C THR A 85 6.46 -7.42 9.43
N TRP A 86 6.97 -7.56 10.65
CA TRP A 86 7.18 -8.84 11.33
C TRP A 86 6.87 -8.70 12.82
N GLY A 87 6.64 -9.83 13.50
CA GLY A 87 6.28 -9.85 14.92
C GLY A 87 4.93 -9.20 15.20
N LEU A 88 4.81 -8.50 16.33
CA LEU A 88 3.55 -7.93 16.82
C LEU A 88 2.77 -7.13 15.77
N VAL A 89 3.44 -6.33 14.94
CA VAL A 89 2.75 -5.52 13.92
C VAL A 89 2.12 -6.41 12.83
N ALA A 90 2.78 -7.50 12.46
CA ALA A 90 2.23 -8.47 11.52
C ALA A 90 1.08 -9.27 12.15
N ASP A 91 1.23 -9.68 13.41
CA ASP A 91 0.18 -10.39 14.14
C ASP A 91 -1.08 -9.53 14.29
N VAL A 92 -0.93 -8.24 14.64
CA VAL A 92 -2.05 -7.28 14.71
C VAL A 92 -2.73 -7.11 13.35
N ASP A 93 -1.98 -7.00 12.25
CA ASP A 93 -2.57 -6.85 10.91
C ASP A 93 -3.37 -8.09 10.50
N ILE A 94 -2.83 -9.29 10.75
CA ILE A 94 -3.47 -10.58 10.44
C ILE A 94 -4.70 -10.80 11.34
N GLU A 95 -4.54 -10.68 12.65
CA GLU A 95 -5.58 -11.02 13.62
C GLU A 95 -6.70 -9.99 13.69
N SER A 96 -6.42 -8.72 13.37
CA SER A 96 -7.46 -7.69 13.29
C SER A 96 -8.38 -7.87 12.08
N GLU A 97 -8.02 -8.71 11.10
CA GLU A 97 -8.80 -8.93 9.89
C GLU A 97 -10.20 -9.49 10.20
N LYS A 98 -10.35 -10.28 11.27
CA LYS A 98 -11.67 -10.74 11.77
C LYS A 98 -12.62 -9.61 12.16
N TYR A 99 -12.07 -8.42 12.42
CA TYR A 99 -12.82 -7.22 12.75
C TYR A 99 -12.85 -6.19 11.60
N ARG A 100 -12.74 -6.63 10.35
CA ARG A 100 -12.77 -5.74 9.16
C ARG A 100 -13.96 -4.78 9.13
N TRP A 101 -15.09 -5.17 9.70
CA TRP A 101 -16.29 -4.34 9.82
C TRP A 101 -16.08 -3.06 10.67
N MET A 102 -15.09 -3.04 11.57
CA MET A 102 -14.72 -1.85 12.36
C MET A 102 -13.89 -0.82 11.59
N GLY A 103 -13.55 -1.08 10.32
CA GLY A 103 -12.71 -0.18 9.55
C GLY A 103 -11.31 -0.08 10.16
N SER A 104 -10.74 1.13 10.19
CA SER A 104 -9.38 1.35 10.73
C SER A 104 -9.28 1.11 12.24
N ALA A 105 -10.39 1.24 12.98
CA ALA A 105 -10.42 1.08 14.44
C ALA A 105 -10.09 -0.36 14.89
N ARG A 106 -10.11 -1.33 13.97
CA ARG A 106 -9.74 -2.72 14.25
C ARG A 106 -8.30 -2.88 14.75
N LEU A 107 -7.39 -2.04 14.27
CA LEU A 107 -5.97 -2.10 14.62
C LEU A 107 -5.80 -1.67 16.08
N ASP A 108 -6.40 -0.54 16.44
CA ASP A 108 -6.37 -0.01 17.80
C ASP A 108 -7.04 -1.00 18.77
N PHE A 109 -8.25 -1.47 18.44
CA PHE A 109 -8.99 -2.41 19.27
C PHE A 109 -8.19 -3.69 19.54
N TYR A 110 -7.55 -4.27 18.51
CA TYR A 110 -6.79 -5.49 18.68
C TYR A 110 -5.55 -5.27 19.57
N VAL A 111 -4.84 -4.15 19.39
CA VAL A 111 -3.70 -3.79 20.27
C VAL A 111 -4.14 -3.62 21.73
N TYR A 112 -5.30 -2.99 21.98
CA TYR A 112 -5.83 -2.89 23.34
C TYR A 112 -6.25 -4.24 23.91
N SER A 113 -6.75 -5.18 23.08
CA SER A 113 -7.15 -6.52 23.54
C SER A 113 -5.98 -7.45 23.91
N LEU A 114 -4.74 -7.05 23.58
CA LEU A 114 -3.53 -7.79 23.97
C LEU A 114 -3.06 -7.46 25.41
N HIS A 115 -3.72 -6.50 26.08
CA HIS A 115 -3.50 -6.11 27.48
C HIS A 115 -4.66 -6.57 28.35
#